data_AF-A0A7W4XYX9-F1
#
_entry.id   AF-A0A7W4XYX9-F1
#
_cell.length_a   1.000
_cell.length_b   1.000
_cell.length_c   1.000
_cell.angle_alpha   90.00
_cell.angle_beta   90.00
_cell.angle_gamma   90.00
#
_symmetry.space_group_name_H-M   'P 1'
#
loop_
_entity.id
_entity.type
_entity.pdbx_description
1 polymer ?
#
loop_
_entity_poly.entity_id
_entity_poly.type
_entity_poly.pdbx_seq_one_letter_code
_entity_poly.pdbx_strand_id
1 'polypeptide(L)'
;MPIMDSGSLQVSGQWFHEGCDDTGVGGVGCAGPITTSQSPMEDVDLILRQGETSWTLGTADAAGHGEHYAIGWEVRLPEDVAPGPAVLSAAGAEVSVQVGG
;
A
#
# COMPACT_ATOMS: atom_id res chain seq x y z
N MET A 1 -11.55 9.90 6.80
CA MET A 1 -10.34 9.20 7.28
C MET A 1 -10.75 7.81 7.71
N PRO A 2 -10.11 6.75 7.20
CA PRO A 2 -10.30 5.39 7.71
C PRO A 2 -9.86 5.29 9.18
N ILE A 3 -10.52 4.43 9.96
CA ILE A 3 -10.11 4.10 11.34
C ILE A 3 -9.48 2.72 11.33
N MET A 4 -8.33 2.55 11.98
CA MET A 4 -7.68 1.26 12.23
C MET A 4 -7.79 0.90 13.70
N ASP A 5 -8.48 -0.19 14.01
CA ASP A 5 -8.56 -0.73 15.37
C ASP A 5 -7.43 -1.73 15.63
N SER A 6 -7.13 -2.00 16.91
CA SER A 6 -6.07 -2.90 17.39
C SER A 6 -6.29 -4.40 17.07
N GLY A 7 -7.25 -4.72 16.20
CA GLY A 7 -7.55 -6.07 15.73
C GLY A 7 -6.79 -6.46 14.45
N SER A 8 -7.17 -7.60 13.87
CA SER A 8 -6.75 -7.97 12.51
C SER A 8 -7.42 -7.03 11.51
N LEU A 9 -6.61 -6.28 10.77
CA LEU A 9 -7.07 -5.35 9.74
C LEU A 9 -6.72 -5.93 8.36
N GLN A 10 -7.72 -5.92 7.47
CA GLN A 10 -7.48 -6.15 6.06
C GLN A 10 -7.25 -4.82 5.36
N VAL A 11 -6.06 -4.65 4.79
CA VAL A 11 -5.73 -3.51 3.93
C VAL A 11 -5.61 -4.03 2.51
N SER A 12 -6.29 -3.38 1.57
CA SER A 12 -6.24 -3.77 0.16
C SER A 12 -5.96 -2.57 -0.73
N GLY A 13 -5.23 -2.80 -1.81
CA GLY A 13 -4.97 -1.83 -2.85
C GLY A 13 -5.00 -2.48 -4.23
N GLN A 14 -4.89 -1.67 -5.27
CA GLN A 14 -4.84 -2.10 -6.67
C GLN A 14 -3.85 -1.24 -7.44
N TRP A 15 -3.43 -1.73 -8.62
CA TRP A 15 -2.42 -1.10 -9.49
C TRP A 15 -0.98 -1.15 -8.95
N PHE A 16 -0.65 -2.16 -8.16
CA PHE A 16 0.73 -2.41 -7.70
C PHE A 16 1.52 -3.19 -8.75
N HIS A 17 1.90 -2.53 -9.84
CA HIS A 17 2.68 -3.13 -10.92
C HIS A 17 4.01 -2.40 -11.15
N GLU A 18 5.04 -3.17 -11.46
CA GLU A 18 6.37 -2.65 -11.81
C GLU A 18 6.36 -1.96 -13.19
N GLY A 19 7.30 -1.04 -13.38
CA GLY A 19 7.57 -0.46 -14.70
C GLY A 19 6.75 0.78 -15.07
N CYS A 20 6.23 1.54 -14.10
CA CYS A 20 5.84 2.92 -14.39
C CYS A 20 7.12 3.79 -14.42
N ASP A 21 7.58 4.10 -15.64
CA ASP A 21 8.87 4.76 -15.92
C ASP A 21 8.71 6.29 -15.81
N ASP A 22 9.51 6.92 -14.94
CA ASP A 22 9.52 8.35 -14.57
C ASP A 22 10.08 9.28 -15.68
N THR A 23 10.06 8.82 -16.93
CA THR A 23 10.45 9.59 -18.12
C THR A 23 9.40 9.57 -19.23
N GLY A 24 8.28 8.88 -19.04
CA GLY A 24 7.22 8.72 -20.03
C GLY A 24 5.97 9.57 -19.73
N VAL A 25 5.73 10.57 -20.58
CA VAL A 25 4.53 11.41 -20.62
C VAL A 25 3.26 10.52 -20.69
N GLY A 26 2.53 10.33 -19.58
CA GLY A 26 1.53 9.24 -19.55
C GLY A 26 0.43 9.25 -18.50
N GLY A 27 -0.11 10.42 -18.11
CA GLY A 27 -1.44 10.53 -17.49
C GLY A 27 -1.66 9.90 -16.10
N VAL A 28 -2.85 10.14 -15.55
CA VAL A 28 -3.29 9.59 -14.24
C VAL A 28 -3.42 8.08 -14.35
N GLY A 29 -2.60 7.34 -13.61
CA GLY A 29 -2.57 5.87 -13.61
C GLY A 29 -2.07 5.33 -14.96
N CYS A 30 -0.75 5.26 -15.12
CA CYS A 30 -0.02 4.58 -16.21
C CYS A 30 -0.85 4.42 -17.53
N ALA A 31 -1.36 5.52 -18.08
CA ALA A 31 -2.24 5.53 -19.26
C ALA A 31 -1.43 5.60 -20.56
N GLY A 32 -0.21 5.06 -20.55
CA GLY A 32 0.58 4.80 -21.74
C GLY A 32 0.12 3.51 -22.42
N PRO A 33 0.48 3.26 -23.69
CA PRO A 33 0.17 2.00 -24.35
C PRO A 33 0.69 0.85 -23.47
N ILE A 34 -0.22 -0.04 -23.06
CA ILE A 34 0.09 -1.21 -22.24
C ILE A 34 1.02 -2.10 -23.06
N THR A 35 2.32 -1.87 -22.92
CA THR A 35 3.29 -2.88 -23.29
C THR A 35 3.09 -4.01 -22.29
N THR A 36 3.06 -5.24 -22.79
CA THR A 36 2.81 -6.48 -22.03
C THR A 36 3.93 -6.83 -21.03
N SER A 37 4.63 -5.82 -20.49
CA SER A 37 5.86 -5.93 -19.71
C SER A 37 5.71 -5.40 -18.28
N GLN A 38 4.49 -5.04 -17.85
CA GLN A 38 4.22 -4.71 -16.46
C GLN A 38 4.09 -6.01 -15.67
N SER A 39 5.02 -6.23 -14.73
CA SER A 39 4.98 -7.34 -13.78
C SER A 39 4.24 -6.90 -12.52
N PRO A 40 3.57 -7.80 -11.78
CA PRO A 40 3.14 -7.48 -10.41
C PRO A 40 4.34 -7.07 -9.56
N MET A 41 4.16 -6.09 -8.67
CA MET A 41 5.15 -5.82 -7.64
C MET A 41 5.20 -6.97 -6.65
N GLU A 42 6.41 -7.41 -6.31
CA GLU A 42 6.68 -8.40 -5.27
C GLU A 42 7.21 -7.70 -4.02
N ASP A 43 7.09 -8.36 -2.87
CA ASP A 43 7.64 -7.89 -1.59
C ASP A 43 7.22 -6.46 -1.20
N VAL A 44 5.94 -6.11 -1.42
CA VAL A 44 5.44 -4.77 -1.10
C VAL A 44 5.16 -4.64 0.39
N ASP A 45 5.97 -3.82 1.06
CA ASP A 45 5.77 -3.46 2.45
C ASP A 45 4.58 -2.52 2.66
N LEU A 46 3.75 -2.84 3.64
CA LEU A 46 2.78 -1.93 4.23
C LEU A 46 3.38 -1.29 5.48
N ILE A 47 3.61 0.02 5.43
CA ILE A 47 4.26 0.77 6.51
C ILE A 47 3.26 1.71 7.16
N LEU A 48 3.13 1.63 8.49
CA LEU A 48 2.45 2.63 9.29
C LEU A 48 3.47 3.67 9.76
N ARG A 49 3.14 4.94 9.62
CA ARG A 49 3.93 6.07 10.12
C ARG A 49 3.11 6.93 11.05
N GLN A 50 3.64 7.19 12.24
CA GLN A 50 3.04 8.09 13.22
C GLN A 50 4.14 8.98 13.81
N GLY A 51 4.11 10.27 13.47
CA GLY A 51 5.19 11.19 13.84
C GLY A 51 6.53 10.76 13.24
N GLU A 52 7.53 10.54 14.10
CA GLU A 52 8.88 10.07 13.72
C GLU A 52 9.02 8.55 13.74
N THR A 53 7.97 7.82 14.18
CA THR A 53 8.01 6.37 14.30
C THR A 53 7.36 5.70 13.09
N SER A 54 7.94 4.59 12.65
CA SER A 54 7.44 3.78 11.55
C SER A 54 7.46 2.30 11.89
N TRP A 55 6.42 1.57 11.49
CA TRP A 55 6.28 0.13 11.66
C TRP A 55 5.93 -0.52 10.33
N THR A 56 6.68 -1.55 9.94
CA THR A 56 6.25 -2.45 8.87
C THR A 56 5.18 -3.38 9.44
N LEU A 57 3.96 -3.25 8.93
CA LEU A 57 2.81 -4.04 9.36
C LEU A 57 2.76 -5.41 8.69
N GLY A 58 3.29 -5.52 7.47
CA GLY A 58 3.38 -6.76 6.71
C GLY A 58 3.92 -6.52 5.31
N THR A 59 4.22 -7.61 4.62
CA THR A 59 4.72 -7.63 3.24
C THR A 59 3.83 -8.57 2.44
N ALA A 60 3.48 -8.20 1.21
CA ALA A 60 2.67 -9.04 0.33
C ALA A 60 3.02 -8.78 -1.13
N ASP A 61 2.69 -9.74 -1.99
CA ASP A 61 2.86 -9.62 -3.43
C ASP A 61 1.56 -9.15 -4.08
N ALA A 62 1.69 -8.36 -5.13
CA ALA A 62 0.56 -8.01 -5.97
C ALA A 62 0.14 -9.20 -6.83
N ALA A 63 -1.17 -9.34 -7.03
CA ALA A 63 -1.75 -10.31 -7.93
C ALA A 63 -1.38 -10.01 -9.39
N GLY A 64 -1.58 -10.98 -10.28
CA GLY A 64 -1.31 -10.77 -11.70
C GLY A 64 -2.24 -9.74 -12.37
N HIS A 65 -1.93 -9.41 -13.63
CA HIS A 65 -2.72 -8.48 -14.45
C HIS A 65 -4.22 -8.80 -14.50
N GLY A 66 -4.60 -10.09 -14.46
CA GLY A 66 -6.01 -10.51 -14.46
C GLY A 66 -6.82 -10.03 -13.25
N GLU A 67 -6.14 -9.63 -12.18
CA GLU A 67 -6.73 -9.09 -10.94
C GLU A 67 -6.33 -7.62 -10.74
N HIS A 68 -5.95 -6.92 -11.81
CA HIS A 68 -5.57 -5.50 -11.77
C HIS A 68 -4.44 -5.18 -10.79
N TYR A 69 -3.54 -6.13 -10.57
CA TYR A 69 -2.44 -5.97 -9.62
C TYR A 69 -2.94 -5.61 -8.21
N ALA A 70 -4.02 -6.29 -7.81
CA ALA A 70 -4.57 -6.18 -6.47
C ALA A 70 -3.58 -6.74 -5.44
N ILE A 71 -3.51 -6.10 -4.28
CA ILE A 71 -2.70 -6.56 -3.16
C ILE A 71 -3.53 -6.51 -1.90
N GLY A 72 -3.32 -7.47 -1.01
CA GLY A 72 -4.02 -7.57 0.27
C GLY A 72 -3.06 -7.93 1.38
N TRP A 73 -3.03 -7.13 2.43
CA TRP A 73 -2.34 -7.44 3.67
C TRP A 73 -3.36 -7.74 4.77
N GLU A 74 -3.15 -8.84 5.47
CA GLU A 74 -3.80 -9.10 6.76
C GLU A 74 -2.79 -8.77 7.86
N VAL A 75 -3.02 -7.66 8.56
CA VAL A 75 -2.05 -7.11 9.52
C VAL A 75 -2.65 -6.92 10.89
N ARG A 76 -1.78 -6.82 11.89
CA ARG A 76 -2.15 -6.40 13.25
C ARG A 76 -1.35 -5.17 13.60
N LEU A 77 -1.98 -4.23 14.30
CA LEU A 77 -1.26 -3.09 14.84
C LEU A 77 -0.33 -3.55 15.96
N PRO A 78 0.96 -3.18 15.93
CA PRO A 78 1.87 -3.38 17.05
C PRO A 78 1.35 -2.71 18.34
N GLU A 79 1.65 -3.30 19.50
CA GLU A 79 1.16 -2.83 20.81
C GLU A 79 1.67 -1.43 21.20
N ASP A 80 2.76 -0.97 20.57
CA ASP A 80 3.38 0.32 20.79
C ASP A 80 2.81 1.44 19.90
N VAL A 81 1.87 1.13 19.00
CA VAL A 81 1.17 2.14 18.22
C VAL A 81 0.16 2.87 19.11
N ALA A 82 0.32 4.18 19.25
CA ALA A 82 -0.60 5.00 20.02
C ALA A 82 -1.87 5.35 19.21
N PRO A 83 -3.04 5.50 19.86
CA PRO A 83 -4.22 6.06 19.21
C PRO A 83 -3.94 7.47 18.69
N GLY A 84 -4.34 7.77 17.46
CA GLY A 84 -4.10 9.08 16.85
C GLY A 84 -3.97 9.08 15.34
N PRO A 85 -3.68 10.25 14.74
CA PRO A 85 -3.44 10.37 13.32
C PRO A 85 -2.20 9.59 12.92
N ALA A 86 -2.27 8.89 11.78
CA ALA A 86 -1.14 8.17 11.19
C ALA A 86 -1.26 8.18 9.66
N VAL A 87 -0.21 7.68 8.99
CA VAL A 87 -0.16 7.52 7.53
C VAL A 87 0.19 6.07 7.23
N LEU A 88 -0.62 5.41 6.39
CA LEU A 88 -0.23 4.15 5.75
C LEU A 88 0.48 4.45 4.45
N SER A 89 1.57 3.75 4.19
CA SER A 89 2.30 3.83 2.93
C SER A 89 2.58 2.43 2.38
N ALA A 90 2.40 2.27 1.07
CA ALA A 90 2.77 1.07 0.33
C ALA A 90 3.21 1.49 -1.08
N ALA A 91 4.40 1.06 -1.52
CA ALA A 91 4.96 1.37 -2.84
C ALA A 91 4.90 2.87 -3.24
N GLY A 92 5.08 3.79 -2.28
CA GLY A 92 5.02 5.24 -2.51
C GLY A 92 3.62 5.85 -2.55
N ALA A 93 2.56 5.06 -2.53
CA ALA A 93 1.21 5.55 -2.25
C ALA A 93 1.05 5.81 -0.75
N GLU A 94 0.34 6.88 -0.38
CA GLU A 94 0.10 7.25 1.01
C GLU A 94 -1.39 7.53 1.28
N VAL A 95 -1.88 7.09 2.44
CA VAL A 95 -3.24 7.35 2.91
C VAL A 95 -3.21 7.76 4.37
N SER A 96 -3.82 8.91 4.70
CA SER A 96 -4.01 9.33 6.08
C SER A 96 -5.10 8.50 6.76
N VAL A 97 -4.82 8.03 7.97
CA VAL A 97 -5.66 7.13 8.76
C VAL A 97 -5.69 7.58 10.22
N GLN A 98 -6.70 7.13 10.97
CA GLN A 98 -6.80 7.33 12.41
C GLN A 98 -6.62 5.97 13.09
N VAL A 99 -5.64 5.84 13.98
CA VAL A 99 -5.54 4.66 14.85
C VAL A 99 -6.54 4.83 16.00
N GLY A 100 -7.46 3.88 16.12
CA GLY A 100 -8.41 3.72 17.21
C GLY A 100 -7.75 3.06 18.42
N GLY A 101 -8.33 3.28 19.60
CA GLY A 101 -7.91 2.67 20.87
C GLY A 101 -8.96 1.74 21.44
#